data_AF-A0A951X690-F1
#
_entry.id   AF-A0A951X690-F1
#
_cell.length_a   1.000
_cell.length_b   1.000
_cell.length_c   1.000
_cell.angle_alpha   90.00
_cell.angle_beta   90.00
_cell.angle_gamma   90.00
#
_symmetry.space_group_name_H-M   'P 1'
#
loop_
_entity.id
_entity.type
_entity.pdbx_description
1 polymer ?
#
loop_
_entity_poly.entity_id
_entity_poly.type
_entity_poly.pdbx_seq_one_letter_code
_entity_poly.pdbx_strand_id
1 'polypeptide(L)'
;YSGTYPAARFRAGVFIKDRFARERLAGVGVFSVPMNQRVVPRYFPGLTPNEGIELGRLVLSDELAANAESWALARMRKLLAIALPEVRGIVAYCDPVERRDERGELVKRGHIGTIYKASNAAYQGRSSARTLWMAPSGATFADRMLSKLRNGESGERYAYERLAANNAPRRWIGETGAAYLKRLQADGWLRPLRHPGNFVFTFQRTTGGRR
;
A
#
# COMPACT_ATOMS: atom_id res chain seq x y z
N TYR A 1 -5.31 -6.80 2.82
CA TYR A 1 -3.88 -6.59 2.50
C TYR A 1 -3.50 -7.39 1.26
N SER A 2 -2.64 -6.89 0.36
CA SER A 2 -2.20 -7.61 -0.86
C SER A 2 -1.38 -8.86 -0.50
N GLY A 3 -1.70 -10.01 -1.10
CA GLY A 3 -1.07 -11.32 -0.87
C GLY A 3 0.23 -11.55 -1.65
N THR A 4 0.70 -10.58 -2.44
CA THR A 4 2.00 -10.62 -3.12
C THR A 4 3.01 -9.74 -2.40
N TYR A 5 4.20 -10.31 -2.16
CA TYR A 5 5.31 -9.62 -1.50
C TYR A 5 5.89 -8.54 -2.43
N PRO A 6 6.03 -7.27 -1.99
CA PRO A 6 6.55 -6.21 -2.85
C PRO A 6 8.03 -6.45 -3.17
N ALA A 7 8.53 -5.80 -4.23
CA ALA A 7 9.96 -5.75 -4.56
C ALA A 7 10.73 -4.96 -3.48
N ALA A 8 10.95 -5.59 -2.34
CA ALA A 8 11.51 -5.00 -1.14
C ALA A 8 13.03 -4.86 -1.26
N ARG A 9 13.53 -3.64 -1.05
CA ARG A 9 14.96 -3.36 -0.93
C ARG A 9 15.43 -3.45 0.51
N PHE A 10 14.57 -3.12 1.47
CA PHE A 10 14.91 -3.15 2.90
C PHE A 10 13.68 -3.51 3.75
N ARG A 11 13.93 -4.19 4.86
CA ARG A 11 12.91 -4.58 5.84
C ARG A 11 13.47 -4.34 7.24
N ALA A 12 12.61 -3.88 8.14
CA ALA A 12 12.95 -3.79 9.54
C ALA A 12 11.78 -4.29 10.39
N GLY A 13 12.09 -5.12 11.39
CA GLY A 13 11.12 -5.65 12.34
C GLY A 13 11.20 -4.94 13.68
N VAL A 14 10.07 -4.82 14.37
CA VAL A 14 10.00 -4.49 15.79
C VAL A 14 9.77 -5.79 16.53
N PHE A 15 10.64 -6.10 17.47
CA PHE A 15 10.53 -7.30 18.32
C PHE A 15 10.22 -6.88 19.75
N ILE A 16 9.23 -7.55 20.35
CA ILE A 16 8.97 -7.46 21.78
C ILE A 16 9.73 -8.60 22.46
N LYS A 17 10.40 -8.26 23.56
CA LYS A 17 11.13 -9.20 24.40
C LYS A 17 10.61 -9.12 25.84
N ASP A 18 9.73 -10.05 26.18
CA ASP A 18 9.26 -10.20 27.55
C ASP A 18 10.30 -10.91 28.41
N ARG A 19 10.23 -10.70 29.74
CA ARG A 19 11.15 -11.31 30.69
C ARG A 19 11.05 -12.84 30.58
N PHE A 20 12.18 -13.51 30.40
CA PHE A 20 12.29 -14.97 30.24
C PHE A 20 11.53 -15.59 29.06
N ALA A 21 10.99 -14.80 28.13
CA ALA A 21 10.32 -15.31 26.93
C ALA A 21 11.21 -15.20 25.69
N ARG A 22 10.88 -15.93 24.60
CA ARG A 22 11.49 -15.68 23.28
C ARG A 22 11.02 -14.34 22.72
N GLU A 23 11.85 -13.72 21.89
CA GLU A 23 11.44 -12.51 21.19
C GLU A 23 10.33 -12.84 20.17
N ARG A 24 9.41 -11.90 19.98
CA ARG A 24 8.29 -12.04 19.05
C ARG A 24 8.18 -10.82 18.16
N LEU A 25 7.84 -11.04 16.89
CA LEU A 25 7.65 -9.97 15.92
C LEU A 25 6.34 -9.23 16.21
N ALA A 26 6.45 -7.95 16.57
CA ALA A 26 5.32 -7.07 16.89
C ALA A 26 5.10 -5.98 15.84
N GLY A 27 5.96 -5.91 14.83
CA GLY A 27 5.80 -4.93 13.76
C GLY A 27 6.79 -5.12 12.62
N VAL A 28 6.43 -4.65 11.43
CA VAL A 28 7.28 -4.70 10.25
C VAL A 28 7.11 -3.45 9.38
N GLY A 29 8.24 -2.89 8.98
CA GLY A 29 8.33 -1.90 7.90
C GLY A 29 8.99 -2.53 6.68
N VAL A 30 8.36 -2.41 5.52
CA VAL A 30 8.90 -2.87 4.24
C VAL A 30 9.10 -1.66 3.33
N PHE A 31 10.35 -1.46 2.94
CA PHE A 31 10.76 -0.42 2.01
C PHE A 31 11.04 -1.05 0.66
N SER A 32 10.29 -0.64 -0.35
CA SER A 32 10.26 -1.25 -1.68
C SER A 32 10.58 -0.25 -2.79
N VAL A 33 10.92 -0.78 -3.95
CA VAL A 33 11.03 0.04 -5.17
C VAL A 33 9.64 0.62 -5.48
N PRO A 34 9.52 1.95 -5.69
CA PRO A 34 8.26 2.52 -6.15
C PRO A 34 7.80 1.89 -7.46
N MET A 35 6.49 1.70 -7.62
CA MET A 35 5.94 1.03 -8.81
C MET A 35 6.27 1.73 -10.15
N ASN A 36 6.62 3.01 -10.12
CA ASN A 36 6.99 3.79 -11.29
C ASN A 36 8.26 4.60 -10.98
N GLN A 37 9.23 4.54 -11.88
CA GLN A 37 10.51 5.26 -11.76
C GLN A 37 10.33 6.79 -11.65
N ARG A 38 9.19 7.33 -12.10
CA ARG A 38 8.86 8.76 -11.99
C ARG A 38 8.46 9.22 -10.59
N VAL A 39 8.19 8.30 -9.65
CA VAL A 39 7.73 8.67 -8.29
C VAL A 39 8.80 9.45 -7.54
N VAL A 40 10.04 8.98 -7.54
CA VAL A 40 11.13 9.63 -6.79
C VAL A 40 11.45 11.02 -7.36
N PRO A 41 11.74 11.19 -8.67
CA PRO A 41 12.05 12.51 -9.21
C PRO A 41 10.90 13.52 -9.07
N ARG A 42 9.64 13.05 -9.02
CA ARG A 42 8.47 13.90 -8.83
C ARG A 42 8.44 14.56 -7.45
N TYR A 43 8.78 13.82 -6.40
CA TYR A 43 8.67 14.29 -5.02
C TYR A 43 10.00 14.76 -4.43
N PHE A 44 11.11 14.41 -5.08
CA PHE A 44 12.45 14.80 -4.69
C PHE A 44 13.20 15.33 -5.92
N PRO A 45 13.07 16.62 -6.24
CA PRO A 45 13.84 17.23 -7.33
C PRO A 45 15.34 16.96 -7.16
N GLY A 46 15.98 16.45 -8.21
CA GLY A 46 17.41 16.13 -8.20
C GLY A 46 17.79 14.74 -7.68
N LEU A 47 16.83 13.91 -7.24
CA LEU A 47 17.08 12.50 -6.95
C LEU A 47 16.76 11.61 -8.16
N THR A 48 17.63 10.65 -8.42
CA THR A 48 17.38 9.58 -9.39
C THR A 48 16.44 8.51 -8.78
N PRO A 49 15.78 7.68 -9.59
CA PRO A 49 14.87 6.64 -9.10
C PRO A 49 15.48 5.69 -8.06
N ASN A 50 16.77 5.38 -8.17
CA ASN A 50 17.47 4.45 -7.28
C ASN A 50 17.83 5.07 -5.91
N GLU A 51 17.84 6.40 -5.83
CA GLU A 51 18.14 7.15 -4.60
C GLU A 51 16.90 7.41 -3.73
N GLY A 52 15.74 6.97 -4.20
CA GLY A 52 14.51 6.98 -3.43
C GLY A 52 13.95 5.58 -3.18
N ILE A 53 13.05 5.52 -2.20
CA ILE A 53 12.38 4.29 -1.81
C ILE A 53 10.94 4.57 -1.38
N GLU A 54 10.05 3.59 -1.50
CA GLU A 54 8.68 3.67 -1.00
C GLU A 54 8.55 2.87 0.30
N LEU A 55 7.96 3.46 1.34
CA LEU A 55 7.44 2.70 2.48
C LEU A 55 6.14 2.02 2.05
N GLY A 56 6.26 0.85 1.44
CA GLY A 56 5.14 0.11 0.86
C GLY A 56 4.30 -0.65 1.88
N ARG A 57 4.85 -0.91 3.07
CA ARG A 57 4.11 -1.56 4.17
C ARG A 57 4.65 -1.11 5.53
N LEU A 58 3.74 -0.70 6.40
CA LEU A 58 3.98 -0.51 7.82
C LEU A 58 2.85 -1.20 8.56
N VAL A 59 3.16 -2.27 9.28
CA VAL A 59 2.19 -3.00 10.12
C VAL A 59 2.77 -3.07 11.50
N LEU A 60 2.01 -2.64 12.48
CA LEU A 60 2.41 -2.60 13.88
C LEU A 60 1.27 -3.23 14.68
N SER A 61 1.63 -4.04 15.68
CA SER A 61 0.65 -4.65 16.58
C SER A 61 0.01 -3.57 17.45
N ASP A 62 -1.29 -3.68 17.67
CA ASP A 62 -2.05 -2.81 18.58
C ASP A 62 -1.59 -2.95 20.05
N GLU A 63 -0.85 -4.02 20.37
CA GLU A 63 -0.22 -4.23 21.67
C GLU A 63 0.94 -3.27 21.96
N LEU A 64 1.46 -2.59 20.92
CA LEU A 64 2.52 -1.61 21.10
C LEU A 64 1.99 -0.37 21.82
N ALA A 65 2.79 0.17 22.74
CA ALA A 65 2.43 1.36 23.51
C ALA A 65 2.11 2.57 22.61
N ALA A 66 1.33 3.51 23.14
CA ALA A 66 1.08 4.80 22.48
C ALA A 66 2.42 5.47 22.09
N ASN A 67 2.51 5.96 20.85
CA ASN A 67 3.71 6.49 20.19
C ASN A 67 4.76 5.48 19.69
N ALA A 68 4.56 4.18 19.90
CA ALA A 68 5.47 3.17 19.37
C ALA A 68 5.56 3.21 17.83
N GLU A 69 4.51 3.67 17.15
CA GLU A 69 4.50 3.79 15.69
C GLU A 69 5.52 4.80 15.16
N SER A 70 5.53 6.00 15.74
CA SER A 70 6.49 7.06 15.39
C SER A 70 7.91 6.66 15.80
N TRP A 71 8.09 6.04 16.97
CA TRP A 71 9.39 5.52 17.41
C TRP A 71 9.91 4.43 16.48
N ALA A 72 9.07 3.45 16.12
CA ALA A 72 9.41 2.36 15.23
C ALA A 72 9.81 2.91 13.87
N LEU A 73 9.00 3.81 13.30
CA LEU A 73 9.31 4.43 12.01
C LEU A 73 10.64 5.20 12.04
N ALA A 74 10.91 5.96 13.11
CA ALA A 74 12.18 6.65 13.28
C ALA A 74 13.37 5.67 13.35
N ARG A 75 13.23 4.54 14.07
CA ARG A 75 14.28 3.52 14.17
C ARG A 75 14.50 2.79 12.86
N MET A 76 13.43 2.42 12.16
CA MET A 76 13.48 1.80 10.84
C MET A 76 14.19 2.70 9.83
N ARG A 77 13.92 4.01 9.83
CA ARG A 77 14.61 4.99 8.98
C ARG A 77 16.10 5.09 9.28
N LYS A 78 16.50 5.02 10.55
CA LYS A 78 17.93 4.98 10.94
C LYS A 78 18.61 3.72 10.42
N LEU A 79 17.98 2.56 10.56
CA LEU A 79 18.52 1.29 10.04
C LEU A 79 18.61 1.30 8.51
N LEU A 80 17.58 1.80 7.83
CA LEU A 80 17.58 2.00 6.38
C LEU A 80 18.76 2.88 5.93
N ALA A 81 19.00 3.99 6.63
CA ALA A 81 20.08 4.92 6.31
C ALA A 81 21.49 4.31 6.44
N ILE A 82 21.65 3.29 7.28
CA ILE A 82 22.89 2.52 7.45
C ILE A 82 22.99 1.46 6.36
N ALA A 83 21.91 0.72 6.11
CA ALA A 83 21.89 -0.41 5.18
C ALA A 83 21.95 0.02 3.71
N LEU A 84 21.30 1.13 3.38
CA LEU A 84 21.20 1.70 2.03
C LEU A 84 21.58 3.19 2.08
N PRO A 85 22.88 3.53 2.22
CA PRO A 85 23.33 4.91 2.34
C PRO A 85 23.03 5.76 1.09
N GLU A 86 22.84 5.12 -0.06
CA GLU A 86 22.44 5.76 -1.32
C GLU A 86 20.99 6.27 -1.32
N VAL A 87 20.15 5.77 -0.40
CA VAL A 87 18.76 6.22 -0.27
C VAL A 87 18.72 7.57 0.46
N ARG A 88 18.30 8.60 -0.27
CA ARG A 88 18.21 10.00 0.18
C ARG A 88 16.77 10.47 0.42
N GLY A 89 15.78 9.80 -0.18
CA GLY A 89 14.35 10.13 -0.05
C GLY A 89 13.45 8.91 0.18
N ILE A 90 12.44 9.07 1.03
CA ILE A 90 11.42 8.05 1.29
C ILE A 90 10.05 8.63 0.99
N VAL A 91 9.29 7.99 0.10
CA VAL A 91 7.87 8.30 -0.13
C VAL A 91 7.01 7.34 0.67
N ALA A 92 5.98 7.84 1.33
CA ALA A 92 4.97 7.04 2.01
C ALA A 92 3.57 7.46 1.57
N TYR A 93 2.68 6.49 1.42
CA TYR A 93 1.30 6.70 1.03
C TYR A 93 0.35 6.35 2.17
N CYS A 94 -0.75 7.10 2.26
CA CYS A 94 -1.80 6.88 3.24
C CYS A 94 -3.15 6.94 2.54
N ASP A 95 -3.96 5.89 2.64
CA ASP A 95 -5.27 5.83 1.98
C ASP A 95 -6.33 6.53 2.84
N PRO A 96 -6.92 7.65 2.38
CA PRO A 96 -7.91 8.39 3.16
C PRO A 96 -9.31 7.78 3.12
N VAL A 97 -9.57 6.82 2.22
CA VAL A 97 -10.91 6.33 1.95
C VAL A 97 -11.29 5.24 2.95
N GLU A 98 -12.26 5.58 3.80
CA GLU A 98 -13.02 4.59 4.56
C GLU A 98 -13.83 3.71 3.61
N ARG A 99 -13.89 2.42 3.90
CA ARG A 99 -14.65 1.44 3.10
C ARG A 99 -15.57 0.65 3.99
N ARG A 100 -16.80 0.51 3.52
CA ARG A 100 -17.84 -0.30 4.14
C ARG A 100 -18.30 -1.36 3.16
N ASP A 101 -18.76 -2.48 3.68
CA ASP A 101 -19.41 -3.51 2.88
C ASP A 101 -20.86 -3.11 2.52
N GLU A 102 -21.58 -3.98 1.85
CA GLU A 102 -22.97 -3.73 1.47
C GLU A 102 -23.94 -3.59 2.66
N ARG A 103 -23.56 -4.08 3.85
CA ARG A 103 -24.34 -3.99 5.08
C ARG A 103 -24.01 -2.73 5.89
N GLY A 104 -23.05 -1.94 5.43
CA GLY A 104 -22.57 -0.75 6.11
C GLY A 104 -21.46 -1.02 7.13
N GLU A 105 -20.99 -2.26 7.24
CA GLU A 105 -19.94 -2.64 8.19
C GLU A 105 -18.58 -2.16 7.72
N LEU A 106 -17.77 -1.68 8.66
CA LEU A 106 -16.47 -1.08 8.38
C LEU A 106 -15.43 -2.14 7.99
N VAL A 107 -15.04 -2.17 6.72
CA VAL A 107 -14.03 -3.10 6.17
C VAL A 107 -12.63 -2.50 6.21
N LYS A 108 -12.52 -1.19 5.98
CA LYS A 108 -11.23 -0.49 6.04
C LYS A 108 -11.41 0.92 6.58
N ARG A 109 -10.66 1.26 7.63
CA ARG A 109 -10.55 2.64 8.13
C ARG A 109 -9.80 3.54 7.15
N GLY A 110 -10.33 4.74 6.96
CA GLY A 110 -9.58 5.83 6.33
C GLY A 110 -8.44 6.26 7.25
N HIS A 111 -7.28 6.59 6.69
CA HIS A 111 -6.13 7.06 7.44
C HIS A 111 -5.73 8.46 6.97
N ILE A 112 -5.52 9.37 7.92
CA ILE A 112 -5.11 10.76 7.64
C ILE A 112 -3.59 11.00 7.75
N GLY A 113 -2.83 9.93 7.95
CA GLY A 113 -1.37 9.96 8.03
C GLY A 113 -0.81 10.51 9.34
N THR A 114 -1.53 10.34 10.46
CA THR A 114 -1.13 10.82 11.80
C THR A 114 0.31 10.43 12.16
N ILE A 115 0.69 9.17 11.92
CA ILE A 115 2.04 8.65 12.18
C ILE A 115 3.10 9.44 11.40
N TYR A 116 2.83 9.74 10.12
CA TYR A 116 3.77 10.46 9.27
C TYR A 116 3.89 11.93 9.68
N LYS A 117 2.77 12.58 10.02
CA LYS A 117 2.75 13.95 10.55
C LYS A 117 3.57 14.04 11.85
N ALA A 118 3.39 13.08 12.76
CA ALA A 118 4.14 13.00 14.01
C ALA A 118 5.63 12.64 13.82
N SER A 119 6.01 12.10 12.66
CA SER A 119 7.37 11.63 12.36
C SER A 119 8.18 12.61 11.50
N ASN A 120 7.79 13.89 11.47
CA ASN A 120 8.41 14.94 10.66
C ASN A 120 8.41 14.63 9.15
N ALA A 121 7.32 14.06 8.64
CA ALA A 121 7.13 13.93 7.19
C ALA A 121 6.60 15.22 6.59
N ALA A 122 7.06 15.59 5.40
CA ALA A 122 6.46 16.65 4.61
C ALA A 122 5.23 16.11 3.86
N TYR A 123 4.09 16.79 3.98
CA TYR A 123 2.88 16.44 3.25
C TYR A 123 2.94 16.99 1.81
N GLN A 124 2.69 16.15 0.82
CA GLN A 124 2.83 16.46 -0.61
C GLN A 124 1.48 16.45 -1.36
N GLY A 125 0.36 16.57 -0.63
CA GLY A 125 -0.97 16.49 -1.23
C GLY A 125 -1.40 15.04 -1.50
N ARG A 126 -2.01 14.81 -2.68
CA ARG A 126 -2.56 13.51 -3.07
C ARG A 126 -1.90 12.95 -4.32
N SER A 127 -1.82 11.63 -4.40
CA SER A 127 -1.55 10.92 -5.65
C SER A 127 -2.69 11.13 -6.64
N SER A 128 -2.48 10.77 -7.90
CA SER A 128 -3.57 10.79 -8.90
C SER A 128 -4.80 10.03 -8.43
N ALA A 129 -5.97 10.63 -8.66
CA ALA A 129 -7.26 9.97 -8.46
C ALA A 129 -7.36 8.75 -9.38
N ARG A 130 -8.12 7.74 -8.94
CA ARG A 130 -8.33 6.51 -9.70
C ARG A 130 -9.69 5.93 -9.41
N THR A 131 -10.20 5.10 -10.30
CA THR A 131 -11.36 4.26 -10.02
C THR A 131 -10.88 2.90 -9.53
N LEU A 132 -11.45 2.48 -8.41
CA LEU A 132 -11.38 1.10 -7.94
C LEU A 132 -12.74 0.45 -8.18
N TRP A 133 -12.75 -0.88 -8.22
CA TRP A 133 -13.98 -1.65 -8.28
C TRP A 133 -14.18 -2.35 -6.95
N MET A 134 -15.39 -2.31 -6.39
CA MET A 134 -15.70 -2.84 -5.07
C MET A 134 -16.70 -4.00 -5.19
N ALA A 135 -16.41 -5.11 -4.50
CA ALA A 135 -17.30 -6.23 -4.30
C ALA A 135 -18.29 -5.99 -3.13
N PRO A 136 -19.36 -6.79 -3.01
CA PRO A 136 -20.29 -6.71 -1.87
C PRO A 136 -19.62 -6.81 -0.50
N SER A 137 -18.54 -7.60 -0.41
CA SER A 137 -17.71 -7.77 0.78
C SER A 137 -16.87 -6.55 1.16
N GLY A 138 -16.92 -5.45 0.40
CA GLY A 138 -16.06 -4.27 0.55
C GLY A 138 -14.62 -4.46 0.03
N ALA A 139 -14.29 -5.65 -0.51
CA ALA A 139 -13.02 -5.89 -1.18
C ALA A 139 -12.89 -5.03 -2.44
N THR A 140 -11.70 -4.47 -2.67
CA THR A 140 -11.44 -3.61 -3.83
C THR A 140 -10.46 -4.22 -4.82
N PHE A 141 -10.71 -4.01 -6.10
CA PHE A 141 -9.89 -4.43 -7.23
C PHE A 141 -9.44 -3.20 -8.01
N ALA A 142 -8.15 -3.13 -8.32
CA ALA A 142 -7.62 -2.06 -9.16
C ALA A 142 -8.05 -2.29 -10.61
N ASP A 143 -8.37 -1.22 -11.35
CA ASP A 143 -8.79 -1.34 -12.74
C ASP A 143 -7.74 -2.07 -13.60
N ARG A 144 -6.45 -1.85 -13.35
CA ARG A 144 -5.35 -2.57 -14.00
C ARG A 144 -5.40 -4.09 -13.81
N MET A 145 -5.83 -4.59 -12.65
CA MET A 145 -6.01 -6.04 -12.44
C MET A 145 -7.15 -6.55 -13.32
N LEU A 146 -8.26 -5.84 -13.35
CA LEU A 146 -9.42 -6.24 -14.15
C LEU A 146 -9.15 -6.11 -15.65
N SER A 147 -8.33 -5.15 -16.08
CA SER A 147 -7.90 -5.02 -17.47
C SER A 147 -7.20 -6.27 -17.99
N LYS A 148 -6.39 -6.92 -17.15
CA LYS A 148 -5.72 -8.18 -17.53
C LYS A 148 -6.72 -9.29 -17.82
N LEU A 149 -7.77 -9.41 -17.00
CA LEU A 149 -8.85 -10.36 -17.23
C LEU A 149 -9.70 -9.97 -18.44
N ARG A 150 -9.97 -8.68 -18.63
CA ARG A 150 -10.74 -8.15 -19.77
C ARG A 150 -10.07 -8.48 -21.10
N ASN A 151 -8.75 -8.35 -21.16
CA ASN A 151 -7.96 -8.44 -22.39
C ASN A 151 -7.28 -9.80 -22.58
N GLY A 152 -7.43 -10.74 -21.64
CA GLY A 152 -6.74 -12.04 -21.70
C GLY A 152 -5.22 -11.95 -21.57
N GLU A 153 -4.72 -10.96 -20.82
CA GLU A 153 -3.28 -10.72 -20.66
C GLU A 153 -2.66 -11.60 -19.56
N SER A 154 -1.31 -11.63 -19.53
CA SER A 154 -0.57 -12.25 -18.43
C SER A 154 -1.01 -11.73 -17.06
N GLY A 155 -1.59 -12.63 -16.26
CA GLY A 155 -2.21 -12.34 -14.96
C GLY A 155 -3.74 -12.40 -14.96
N GLU A 156 -4.39 -12.76 -16.08
CA GLU A 156 -5.82 -13.08 -16.14
C GLU A 156 -6.22 -14.08 -15.05
N ARG A 157 -5.53 -15.22 -14.97
CA ARG A 157 -5.81 -16.28 -13.98
C ARG A 157 -5.79 -15.75 -12.55
N TYR A 158 -4.77 -14.97 -12.21
CA TYR A 158 -4.67 -14.35 -10.88
C TYR A 158 -5.82 -13.37 -10.61
N ALA A 159 -6.20 -12.55 -11.60
CA ALA A 159 -7.34 -11.65 -11.46
C ALA A 159 -8.65 -12.43 -11.23
N TYR A 160 -8.86 -13.53 -11.97
CA TYR A 160 -10.02 -14.41 -11.79
C TYR A 160 -10.03 -15.09 -10.42
N GLU A 161 -8.92 -15.69 -9.99
CA GLU A 161 -8.79 -16.32 -8.67
C GLU A 161 -9.03 -15.33 -7.53
N ARG A 162 -8.57 -14.08 -7.68
CA ARG A 162 -8.82 -13.01 -6.71
C ARG A 162 -10.30 -12.62 -6.63
N LEU A 163 -11.01 -12.59 -7.75
CA LEU A 163 -12.46 -12.38 -7.77
C LEU A 163 -13.19 -13.55 -7.10
N ALA A 164 -12.84 -14.79 -7.47
CA ALA A 164 -13.41 -16.01 -6.89
C ALA A 164 -13.19 -16.10 -5.36
N ALA A 165 -12.00 -15.74 -4.88
CA ALA A 165 -11.69 -15.70 -3.44
C ALA A 165 -12.51 -14.65 -2.66
N ASN A 166 -13.19 -13.75 -3.36
CA ASN A 166 -14.13 -12.78 -2.76
C ASN A 166 -15.59 -13.13 -3.10
N ASN A 167 -15.88 -14.39 -3.44
CA ASN A 167 -17.20 -14.90 -3.76
C ASN A 167 -17.83 -14.26 -5.01
N ALA A 168 -17.02 -13.98 -6.03
CA ALA A 168 -17.55 -13.63 -7.34
C ALA A 168 -18.34 -14.80 -7.94
N PRO A 169 -19.49 -14.55 -8.59
CA PRO A 169 -20.15 -15.52 -9.44
C PRO A 169 -19.16 -16.18 -10.40
N ARG A 170 -19.29 -17.49 -10.62
CA ARG A 170 -18.40 -18.19 -11.56
C ARG A 170 -18.61 -17.68 -12.99
N ARG A 171 -17.53 -17.74 -13.78
CA ARG A 171 -17.59 -17.47 -15.22
C ARG A 171 -18.36 -18.61 -15.90
N TRP A 172 -19.21 -18.27 -16.87
CA TRP A 172 -19.93 -19.28 -17.65
C TRP A 172 -19.02 -19.96 -18.67
N ILE A 173 -19.40 -21.14 -19.12
CA ILE A 173 -18.68 -21.87 -20.18
C ILE A 173 -18.71 -21.02 -21.45
N GLY A 174 -17.55 -20.74 -22.05
CA GLY A 174 -17.42 -19.93 -23.26
C GLY A 174 -17.56 -18.41 -23.07
N GLU A 175 -17.90 -17.93 -21.86
CA GLU A 175 -17.95 -16.49 -21.58
C GLU A 175 -16.54 -15.89 -21.71
N THR A 176 -16.37 -14.72 -22.33
CA THR A 176 -15.07 -14.02 -22.38
C THR A 176 -14.79 -13.28 -21.08
N GLY A 177 -13.53 -12.94 -20.77
CA GLY A 177 -13.20 -12.17 -19.56
C GLY A 177 -13.86 -10.78 -19.56
N ALA A 178 -13.98 -10.15 -20.73
CA ALA A 178 -14.73 -8.90 -20.90
C ALA A 178 -16.23 -9.06 -20.63
N ALA A 179 -16.87 -10.10 -21.17
CA ALA A 179 -18.28 -10.40 -20.92
C ALA A 179 -18.55 -10.69 -19.44
N TYR A 180 -17.67 -11.47 -18.82
CA TYR A 180 -17.72 -11.79 -17.39
C TYR A 180 -17.68 -10.53 -16.52
N LEU A 181 -16.72 -9.63 -16.74
CA LEU A 181 -16.63 -8.38 -15.99
C LEU A 181 -17.84 -7.46 -16.23
N LYS A 182 -18.33 -7.39 -17.47
CA LYS A 182 -19.54 -6.60 -17.80
C LYS A 182 -20.76 -7.12 -17.06
N ARG A 183 -20.92 -8.45 -16.97
CA ARG A 183 -21.99 -9.09 -16.20
C ARG A 183 -21.88 -8.79 -14.71
N LEU A 184 -20.69 -8.95 -14.12
CA LEU A 184 -20.48 -8.60 -12.70
C LEU A 184 -20.83 -7.14 -12.38
N GLN A 185 -20.59 -6.22 -13.32
CA GLN A 185 -20.96 -4.81 -13.17
C GLN A 185 -22.47 -4.61 -13.32
N ALA A 186 -23.10 -5.25 -14.30
CA ALA A 186 -24.55 -5.18 -14.53
C ALA A 186 -25.34 -5.76 -13.34
N ASP A 187 -24.87 -6.86 -12.77
CA ASP A 187 -25.46 -7.51 -11.59
C ASP A 187 -25.21 -6.73 -10.29
N GLY A 188 -24.48 -5.61 -10.34
CA GLY A 188 -24.14 -4.81 -9.17
C GLY A 188 -23.11 -5.44 -8.22
N TRP A 189 -22.55 -6.60 -8.59
CA TRP A 189 -21.49 -7.25 -7.80
C TRP A 189 -20.20 -6.44 -7.85
N LEU A 190 -19.79 -5.92 -9.02
CA LEU A 190 -18.69 -4.95 -9.15
C LEU A 190 -19.22 -3.53 -9.26
N ARG A 191 -19.09 -2.76 -8.17
CA ARG A 191 -19.49 -1.33 -8.13
C ARG A 191 -18.28 -0.40 -8.30
N PRO A 192 -18.38 0.69 -9.08
CA PRO A 192 -17.30 1.65 -9.18
C PRO A 192 -17.15 2.43 -7.86
N LEU A 193 -15.92 2.55 -7.39
CA LEU A 193 -15.53 3.38 -6.24
C LEU A 193 -14.54 4.43 -6.71
N ARG A 194 -14.96 5.70 -6.68
CA ARG A 194 -14.06 6.82 -6.97
C ARG A 194 -13.11 7.03 -5.80
N HIS A 195 -11.82 6.87 -6.06
CA HIS A 195 -10.76 7.07 -5.08
C HIS A 195 -10.04 8.40 -5.37
N PRO A 196 -10.01 9.36 -4.42
CA PRO A 196 -9.45 10.70 -4.63
C PRO A 196 -7.92 10.72 -4.76
N GLY A 197 -7.28 9.59 -4.46
CA GLY A 197 -5.83 9.44 -4.40
C GLY A 197 -5.36 9.29 -2.95
N ASN A 198 -4.23 8.62 -2.77
CA ASN A 198 -3.63 8.48 -1.44
C ASN A 198 -3.00 9.81 -1.03
N PHE A 199 -3.06 10.16 0.24
CA PHE A 199 -2.20 11.19 0.80
C PHE A 199 -0.74 10.77 0.65
N VAL A 200 0.11 11.73 0.31
CA VAL A 200 1.53 11.50 0.05
C VAL A 200 2.35 12.23 1.10
N PHE A 201 3.31 11.51 1.66
CA PHE A 201 4.24 12.02 2.67
C PHE A 201 5.67 11.71 2.25
N THR A 202 6.58 12.64 2.50
CA THR A 202 8.00 12.45 2.18
C THR A 202 8.88 12.63 3.40
N PHE A 203 9.92 11.81 3.47
CA PHE A 203 11.04 11.99 4.39
C PHE A 203 12.30 12.21 3.56
N GLN A 204 12.94 13.35 3.75
CA GLN A 204 14.23 13.64 3.13
C GLN A 204 15.31 13.60 4.20
N ARG A 205 16.45 12.99 3.88
CA ARG A 205 17.66 13.22 4.69
C ARG A 205 18.13 14.62 4.37
N THR A 206 18.14 15.52 5.35
CA THR A 206 18.96 16.72 5.25
C THR A 206 20.39 16.25 5.11
N THR A 207 20.99 16.50 3.94
CA THR A 207 22.45 16.45 3.84
C THR A 207 22.96 17.46 4.85
N GLY A 208 23.59 16.98 5.92
CA GLY A 208 24.26 17.85 6.86
C GLY A 208 25.20 18.74 6.05
N GLY A 209 24.92 20.04 6.01
CA GLY A 209 25.96 21.00 5.70
C GLY A 209 27.06 20.74 6.71
N ARG A 210 28.27 20.45 6.22
CA ARG A 210 29.49 20.49 7.04
C ARG A 210 29.43 21.79 7.84
N ARG A 211 29.35 21.68 9.16
CA ARG A 211 29.87 22.69 10.08
C ARG A 211 31.19 22.14 10.57
#